data_AF-A0A4W3JYL0-F1
#
_entry.id   AF-A0A4W3JYL0-F1
#
_cell.length_a   1.000
_cell.length_b   1.000
_cell.length_c   1.000
_cell.angle_alpha   90.00
_cell.angle_beta   90.00
_cell.angle_gamma   90.00
#
_symmetry.space_group_name_H-M   'P 1'
#
loop_
_entity.id
_entity.type
_entity.pdbx_description
1 polymer ?
#
loop_
_entity_poly.entity_id
_entity_poly.type
_entity_poly.pdbx_seq_one_letter_code
_entity_poly.pdbx_strand_id
1 'polypeptide(L)'
;NSRRLKMTDFYSCFVLEGYAVKCSHCVFVHIHRYISVQITVSDAILWQYRDWMDLNYSSFHIQRQTLDAVGDVGFVAPLVMTGDFITKASKVYVYYFTRRPNASVFPEWIGAGNGDELAFVFGIPIFGGPLIGEEEHVLNQQIMSYWTNFAKTGNPNSPMKVPVTWPKYNKRTSQYLQLDINLSKLNIKRQLKTEEVAFWNQHIPRLLKADPQYSRALLMTAQPAWLIGRTWKGRPVTGTRESSHSAPVNPESSQSHNG
;
A
#
# COMPACT_ATOMS: atom_id res chain seq x y z
N ASN A 1 37.13 -9.54 -32.73
CA ASN A 1 36.20 -8.50 -33.23
C ASN A 1 34.77 -8.97 -33.06
N SER A 2 34.20 -8.85 -31.85
CA SER A 2 33.50 -7.66 -31.36
C SER A 2 32.37 -7.20 -32.29
N ARG A 3 31.12 -7.41 -31.86
CA ARG A 3 30.19 -6.30 -31.74
C ARG A 3 29.17 -6.56 -30.63
N ARG A 4 29.43 -5.86 -29.53
CA ARG A 4 28.58 -5.62 -28.36
C ARG A 4 27.28 -4.94 -28.83
N LEU A 5 26.12 -5.50 -28.50
CA LEU A 5 24.85 -4.76 -28.56
C LEU A 5 24.94 -3.60 -27.56
N LYS A 6 24.81 -2.37 -28.05
CA LYS A 6 24.81 -1.15 -27.22
C LYS A 6 23.37 -0.72 -26.95
N MET A 7 23.16 -0.13 -25.78
CA MET A 7 21.89 0.43 -25.28
C MET A 7 21.45 1.71 -26.01
N THR A 8 21.72 1.81 -27.32
CA THR A 8 21.42 2.96 -28.19
C THR A 8 20.42 2.62 -29.28
N ASP A 9 20.00 1.36 -29.40
CA ASP A 9 19.19 0.91 -30.54
C ASP A 9 17.67 1.01 -30.30
N PHE A 10 17.22 1.70 -29.23
CA PHE A 10 15.81 1.99 -28.94
C PHE A 10 15.32 3.34 -29.49
N TYR A 11 15.96 3.88 -30.54
CA TYR A 11 15.49 5.06 -31.26
C TYR A 11 14.93 4.67 -32.64
N SER A 12 13.89 3.84 -32.66
CA SER A 12 13.09 3.64 -33.88
C SER A 12 12.01 4.72 -33.95
N CYS A 13 12.22 5.70 -34.82
CA CYS A 13 11.21 6.71 -35.18
C CYS A 13 10.00 6.02 -35.85
N PHE A 14 8.82 6.10 -35.25
CA PHE A 14 7.57 5.95 -35.99
C PHE A 14 7.19 7.30 -36.59
N VAL A 15 7.16 7.39 -37.92
CA VAL A 15 6.57 8.50 -38.67
C VAL A 15 5.23 8.02 -39.20
N LEU A 16 4.14 8.56 -38.65
CA LEU A 16 2.81 8.51 -39.28
C LEU A 16 2.39 9.96 -39.54
N GLU A 17 2.15 10.25 -40.83
CA GLU A 17 1.41 11.40 -41.35
C GLU A 17 1.68 12.78 -40.72
N GLY A 18 2.87 13.33 -41.00
CA GLY A 18 3.03 14.79 -41.11
C GLY A 18 3.03 15.65 -39.84
N TYR A 19 2.86 15.09 -38.64
CA TYR A 19 3.00 15.84 -37.39
C TYR A 19 4.25 15.40 -36.62
N ALA A 20 5.28 16.25 -36.62
CA ALA A 20 6.39 16.13 -35.66
C ALA A 20 5.88 16.49 -34.26
N VAL A 21 5.28 15.52 -33.57
CA VAL A 21 4.85 15.72 -32.19
C VAL A 21 6.10 15.79 -31.31
N LYS A 22 6.25 16.85 -30.51
CA LYS A 22 7.14 16.93 -29.32
C LYS A 22 6.74 15.88 -28.25
N CYS A 23 6.48 14.64 -28.64
CA CYS A 23 5.92 13.59 -27.77
C CYS A 23 7.02 12.83 -27.04
N SER A 24 8.13 12.51 -27.70
CA SER A 24 9.16 11.64 -27.11
C SER A 24 9.83 12.27 -25.88
N HIS A 25 10.14 13.58 -25.91
CA HIS A 25 10.70 14.26 -24.73
C HIS A 25 9.68 14.40 -23.59
N CYS A 26 8.39 14.63 -23.89
CA CYS A 26 7.36 14.78 -22.86
C CYS A 26 7.02 13.44 -22.19
N VAL A 27 6.95 12.36 -22.97
CA VAL A 27 6.76 10.98 -22.51
C VAL A 27 8.00 10.49 -21.76
N PHE A 28 9.21 10.74 -22.26
CA PHE A 28 10.46 10.42 -21.57
C PHE A 28 10.57 11.17 -20.24
N VAL A 29 10.26 12.48 -20.21
CA VAL A 29 10.27 13.27 -18.97
C VAL A 29 9.19 12.77 -18.00
N HIS A 30 8.00 12.37 -18.45
CA HIS A 30 6.97 11.79 -17.57
C HIS A 30 7.37 10.41 -17.04
N ILE A 31 7.87 9.51 -17.89
CA ILE A 31 8.32 8.17 -17.49
C ILE A 31 9.52 8.30 -16.55
N HIS A 32 10.53 9.10 -16.89
CA HIS A 32 11.70 9.31 -16.04
C HIS A 32 11.31 9.92 -14.70
N ARG A 33 10.37 10.88 -14.65
CA ARG A 33 9.88 11.48 -13.41
C ARG A 33 9.04 10.50 -12.58
N TYR A 34 8.15 9.74 -13.20
CA TYR A 34 7.37 8.68 -12.53
C TYR A 34 8.29 7.61 -11.92
N ILE A 35 9.27 7.15 -12.70
CA ILE A 35 10.32 6.23 -12.25
C ILE A 35 11.14 6.87 -11.11
N SER A 36 11.52 8.14 -11.23
CA SER A 36 12.28 8.84 -10.17
C SER A 36 11.50 8.94 -8.86
N VAL A 37 10.19 9.25 -8.89
CA VAL A 37 9.35 9.30 -7.69
C VAL A 37 9.25 7.92 -7.03
N GLN A 38 8.97 6.88 -7.83
CA GLN A 38 8.91 5.51 -7.32
C GLN A 38 10.25 5.10 -6.70
N ILE A 39 11.38 5.44 -7.34
CA ILE A 39 12.72 5.22 -6.78
C ILE A 39 12.89 5.95 -5.45
N THR A 40 12.55 7.24 -5.34
CA THR A 40 12.74 8.01 -4.08
C THR A 40 11.92 7.48 -2.92
N VAL A 41 10.68 7.03 -3.18
CA VAL A 41 9.80 6.45 -2.14
C VAL A 41 10.30 5.06 -1.75
N SER A 42 10.63 4.23 -2.73
CA SER A 42 11.21 2.90 -2.48
C SER A 42 12.51 2.98 -1.70
N ASP A 43 13.41 3.90 -2.05
CA ASP A 43 14.68 4.12 -1.34
C ASP A 43 14.45 4.57 0.10
N ALA A 44 13.47 5.45 0.35
CA ALA A 44 13.12 5.87 1.70
C ALA A 44 12.56 4.70 2.55
N ILE A 45 11.70 3.85 1.95
CA ILE A 45 11.16 2.66 2.63
C ILE A 45 12.27 1.66 2.93
N LEU A 46 13.13 1.37 1.94
CA LEU A 46 14.29 0.52 2.13
C LEU A 46 15.17 1.08 3.24
N TRP A 47 15.41 2.39 3.26
CA TRP A 47 16.26 3.00 4.27
C TRP A 47 15.70 2.86 5.69
N GLN A 48 14.38 3.05 5.85
CA GLN A 48 13.69 2.97 7.13
C GLN A 48 13.64 1.54 7.69
N TYR A 49 13.38 0.54 6.85
CA TYR A 49 13.14 -0.84 7.30
C TYR A 49 14.37 -1.73 7.22
N ARG A 50 15.42 -1.31 6.52
CA ARG A 50 16.64 -2.12 6.39
C ARG A 50 17.36 -2.23 7.72
N ASP A 51 17.66 -3.47 8.10
CA ASP A 51 18.70 -3.74 9.09
C ASP A 51 20.07 -3.51 8.45
N TRP A 52 20.70 -2.40 8.80
CA TRP A 52 22.00 -2.01 8.30
C TRP A 52 23.15 -2.83 8.91
N MET A 53 22.90 -3.60 9.98
CA MET A 53 23.88 -4.45 10.63
C MET A 53 23.92 -5.87 10.05
N ASP A 54 22.90 -6.29 9.29
CA ASP A 54 22.92 -7.56 8.57
C ASP A 54 23.67 -7.44 7.23
N LEU A 55 24.94 -7.85 7.24
CA LEU A 55 25.81 -7.85 6.06
C LEU A 55 25.57 -9.05 5.14
N ASN A 56 24.87 -10.09 5.60
CA ASN A 56 24.71 -11.36 4.88
C ASN A 56 23.45 -11.41 4.02
N TYR A 57 22.60 -10.38 4.09
CA TYR A 57 21.33 -10.32 3.35
C TYR A 57 20.50 -11.59 3.54
N SER A 58 20.32 -12.00 4.79
CA SER A 58 19.56 -13.21 5.10
C SER A 58 18.13 -13.07 4.58
N SER A 59 17.64 -14.09 3.88
CA SER A 59 16.25 -14.11 3.38
C SER A 59 15.24 -13.89 4.51
N PHE A 60 15.53 -14.38 5.71
CA PHE A 60 14.70 -14.20 6.90
C PHE A 60 14.58 -12.72 7.31
N HIS A 61 15.69 -11.97 7.35
CA HIS A 61 15.65 -10.55 7.72
C HIS A 61 14.91 -9.73 6.66
N ILE A 62 15.17 -9.99 5.37
CA ILE A 62 14.48 -9.29 4.28
C ILE A 62 12.96 -9.55 4.36
N GLN A 63 12.55 -10.80 4.59
CA GLN A 63 11.14 -11.15 4.78
C GLN A 63 10.54 -10.43 5.99
N ARG A 64 11.26 -10.39 7.12
CA ARG A 64 10.79 -9.73 8.34
C ARG A 64 10.62 -8.22 8.15
N GLN A 65 11.60 -7.55 7.56
CA GLN A 65 11.56 -6.12 7.27
C GLN A 65 10.40 -5.78 6.31
N THR A 66 10.17 -6.63 5.32
CA THR A 66 9.04 -6.48 4.40
C THR A 66 7.70 -6.63 5.13
N LEU A 67 7.57 -7.61 6.02
CA LEU A 67 6.37 -7.79 6.84
C LEU A 67 6.12 -6.58 7.75
N ASP A 68 7.16 -6.07 8.41
CA ASP A 68 7.03 -4.90 9.29
C ASP A 68 6.59 -3.66 8.49
N ALA A 69 7.16 -3.44 7.30
CA ALA A 69 6.78 -2.33 6.42
C ALA A 69 5.31 -2.41 5.97
N VAL A 70 4.87 -3.59 5.52
CA VAL A 70 3.49 -3.82 5.07
C VAL A 70 2.51 -3.70 6.25
N GLY A 71 2.86 -4.23 7.41
CA GLY A 71 2.05 -4.13 8.62
C GLY A 71 1.88 -2.69 9.09
N ASP A 72 2.95 -1.89 9.01
CA ASP A 72 2.91 -0.50 9.48
C ASP A 72 2.09 0.40 8.57
N VAL A 73 2.29 0.31 7.26
CA VAL A 73 1.51 1.11 6.30
C VAL A 73 0.05 0.65 6.22
N GLY A 74 -0.19 -0.66 6.31
CA GLY A 74 -1.53 -1.23 6.16
C GLY A 74 -2.40 -1.11 7.41
N PHE A 75 -1.79 -1.15 8.60
CA PHE A 75 -2.53 -1.23 9.86
C PHE A 75 -2.08 -0.20 10.89
N VAL A 76 -0.80 -0.18 11.29
CA VAL A 76 -0.36 0.57 12.48
C VAL A 76 -0.45 2.09 12.28
N ALA A 77 0.17 2.62 11.22
CA ALA A 77 0.19 4.05 10.93
C ALA A 77 -1.22 4.65 10.76
N PRO A 78 -2.11 4.09 9.92
CA PRO A 78 -3.47 4.61 9.81
C PRO A 78 -4.30 4.44 11.10
N LEU A 79 -4.09 3.37 11.88
CA LEU A 79 -4.77 3.18 13.16
C LEU A 79 -4.38 4.26 14.18
N VAL A 80 -3.09 4.56 14.32
CA VAL A 80 -2.63 5.60 15.25
C VAL A 80 -3.16 6.98 14.83
N MET A 81 -3.12 7.30 13.53
CA MET A 81 -3.69 8.54 13.00
C MET A 81 -5.19 8.66 13.28
N THR A 82 -5.93 7.56 13.09
CA THR A 82 -7.37 7.48 13.33
C THR A 82 -7.69 7.59 14.82
N GLY A 83 -6.94 6.91 15.68
CA GLY A 83 -7.06 7.00 17.14
C GLY A 83 -6.86 8.44 17.63
N ASP A 84 -5.81 9.11 17.17
CA ASP A 84 -5.55 10.51 17.44
C ASP A 84 -6.73 11.41 17.06
N PHE A 85 -7.38 11.13 15.92
CA PHE A 85 -8.54 11.88 15.47
C PHE A 85 -9.78 11.60 16.33
N ILE A 86 -10.10 10.34 16.59
CA ILE A 86 -11.32 9.92 17.33
C ILE A 86 -11.27 10.36 18.79
N THR A 87 -10.09 10.49 19.40
CA THR A 87 -9.96 10.95 20.80
C THR A 87 -10.59 12.32 21.07
N LYS A 88 -10.79 13.14 20.04
CA LYS A 88 -11.47 14.43 20.12
C LYS A 88 -12.98 14.31 20.36
N ALA A 89 -13.58 13.19 19.99
CA ALA A 89 -15.02 12.96 20.04
C ALA A 89 -15.42 11.83 21.00
N SER A 90 -14.58 10.82 21.19
CA SER A 90 -14.94 9.63 21.99
C SER A 90 -13.78 9.08 22.81
N LYS A 91 -14.10 8.16 23.73
CA LYS A 91 -13.11 7.39 24.48
C LYS A 91 -12.51 6.34 23.57
N VAL A 92 -11.18 6.32 23.48
CA VAL A 92 -10.44 5.36 22.66
C VAL A 92 -9.58 4.49 23.59
N TYR A 93 -9.47 3.21 23.27
CA TYR A 93 -8.61 2.25 23.94
C TYR A 93 -7.83 1.50 22.85
N VAL A 94 -6.50 1.59 22.89
CA VAL A 94 -5.63 0.98 21.87
C VAL A 94 -4.93 -0.23 22.48
N TYR A 95 -4.88 -1.33 21.73
CA TYR A 95 -4.06 -2.49 22.06
C TYR A 95 -3.08 -2.80 20.93
N TYR A 96 -2.06 -3.58 21.26
CA TYR A 96 -1.14 -4.18 20.30
C TYR A 96 -0.99 -5.66 20.64
N PHE A 97 -1.43 -6.54 19.76
CA PHE A 97 -1.44 -7.98 19.99
C PHE A 97 -0.13 -8.60 19.50
N THR A 98 0.61 -9.26 20.39
CA THR A 98 1.94 -9.83 20.09
C THR A 98 2.02 -11.34 20.26
N ARG A 99 0.99 -11.97 20.85
CA ARG A 99 0.98 -13.41 21.10
C ARG A 99 0.70 -14.17 19.80
N ARG A 100 1.62 -15.03 19.40
CA ARG A 100 1.34 -16.05 18.37
C ARG A 100 0.53 -17.19 19.01
N PRO A 101 -0.70 -17.47 18.57
CA PRO A 101 -1.44 -18.64 19.06
C PRO A 101 -0.76 -19.94 18.66
N ASN A 102 -0.80 -20.94 19.52
CA ASN A 102 -0.31 -22.29 19.22
C ASN A 102 -1.02 -22.92 18.01
N ALA A 103 -2.29 -22.55 17.81
CA ALA A 103 -3.14 -22.95 16.71
C ALA A 103 -3.01 -22.07 15.44
N SER A 104 -2.05 -21.14 15.39
CA SER A 104 -1.86 -20.29 14.21
C SER A 104 -1.54 -21.13 12.96
N VAL A 105 -2.25 -20.86 11.86
CA VAL A 105 -1.98 -21.45 10.54
C VAL A 105 -0.81 -20.83 9.78
N PHE A 106 -0.36 -19.64 10.22
CA PHE A 106 0.80 -18.98 9.62
C PHE A 106 2.09 -19.72 9.96
N PRO A 107 3.13 -19.68 9.11
CA PRO A 107 4.47 -20.15 9.47
C PRO A 107 5.04 -19.43 10.70
N GLU A 108 5.90 -20.10 11.46
CA GLU A 108 6.46 -19.59 12.73
C GLU A 108 7.16 -18.22 12.59
N TRP A 109 7.88 -18.00 11.49
CA TRP A 109 8.64 -16.77 11.23
C TRP A 109 7.77 -15.50 11.11
N ILE A 110 6.47 -15.64 10.87
CA ILE A 110 5.53 -14.51 10.81
C ILE A 110 5.24 -13.96 12.23
N GLY A 111 5.29 -14.81 13.25
CA GLY A 111 4.86 -14.45 14.60
C GLY A 111 3.34 -14.43 14.73
N ALA A 112 2.79 -13.38 15.34
CA ALA A 112 1.35 -13.15 15.43
C ALA A 112 0.83 -12.62 14.08
N GLY A 113 0.13 -13.47 13.33
CA GLY A 113 -0.44 -13.14 12.04
C GLY A 113 -1.71 -12.29 12.16
N ASN A 114 -2.08 -11.66 11.05
CA ASN A 114 -3.32 -10.89 10.99
C ASN A 114 -4.54 -11.80 11.22
N GLY A 115 -5.38 -11.47 12.19
CA GLY A 115 -6.57 -12.23 12.56
C GLY A 115 -6.36 -13.28 13.65
N ASP A 116 -5.10 -13.58 14.03
CA ASP A 116 -4.80 -14.54 15.11
C ASP A 116 -5.44 -14.13 16.44
N GLU A 117 -5.64 -12.83 16.68
CA GLU A 117 -6.28 -12.32 17.88
C GLU A 117 -7.75 -12.72 17.98
N LEU A 118 -8.42 -12.98 16.85
CA LEU A 118 -9.86 -13.28 16.82
C LEU A 118 -10.17 -14.58 17.57
N ALA A 119 -9.26 -15.55 17.57
CA ALA A 119 -9.40 -16.77 18.37
C ALA A 119 -9.53 -16.44 19.87
N PHE A 120 -8.81 -15.41 20.34
CA PHE A 120 -8.88 -14.94 21.72
C PHE A 120 -10.06 -14.02 22.00
N VAL A 121 -10.57 -13.30 20.99
CA VAL A 121 -11.76 -12.44 21.14
C VAL A 121 -13.04 -13.26 21.23
N PHE A 122 -13.16 -14.28 20.37
CA PHE A 122 -14.39 -15.07 20.27
C PHE A 122 -14.35 -16.37 21.09
N GLY A 123 -13.17 -16.82 21.55
CA GLY A 123 -13.03 -18.08 22.28
C GLY A 123 -13.37 -19.31 21.45
N ILE A 124 -13.32 -19.19 20.12
CA ILE A 124 -13.61 -20.27 19.17
C ILE A 124 -12.38 -20.56 18.30
N PRO A 125 -12.21 -21.80 17.83
CA PRO A 125 -11.11 -22.18 16.96
C PRO A 125 -11.36 -21.70 15.52
N ILE A 126 -11.10 -20.41 15.24
CA ILE A 126 -11.37 -19.81 13.92
C ILE A 126 -10.47 -20.38 12.82
N PHE A 127 -9.26 -20.83 13.16
CA PHE A 127 -8.24 -21.28 12.20
C PHE A 127 -7.79 -22.73 12.38
N GLY A 128 -8.47 -23.52 13.23
CA GLY A 128 -8.23 -24.95 13.42
C GLY A 128 -7.63 -25.31 14.79
N GLY A 129 -8.28 -26.25 15.50
CA GLY A 129 -7.89 -26.72 16.83
C GLY A 129 -8.29 -25.76 17.97
N PRO A 130 -8.70 -26.28 19.15
CA PRO A 130 -8.98 -25.45 20.33
C PRO A 130 -7.72 -24.65 20.75
N LEU A 131 -7.84 -23.63 21.60
CA LEU A 131 -6.66 -23.06 22.26
C LEU A 131 -6.00 -24.18 23.08
N ILE A 132 -4.77 -24.55 22.73
CA ILE A 132 -4.12 -25.76 23.26
C ILE A 132 -3.39 -25.48 24.58
N GLY A 133 -3.02 -24.23 24.86
CA GLY A 133 -2.27 -23.85 26.06
C GLY A 133 -3.13 -23.29 27.20
N GLU A 134 -2.84 -23.70 28.44
CA GLU A 134 -3.46 -23.13 29.65
C GLU A 134 -3.28 -21.60 29.71
N GLU A 135 -2.07 -21.11 29.43
CA GLU A 135 -1.79 -19.67 29.39
C GLU A 135 -2.59 -18.94 28.31
N GLU A 136 -2.86 -19.60 27.18
CA GLU A 136 -3.69 -19.03 26.10
C GLU A 136 -5.17 -19.01 26.49
N HIS A 137 -5.64 -20.02 27.23
CA HIS A 137 -6.99 -20.04 27.74
C HIS A 137 -7.22 -18.92 28.77
N VAL A 138 -6.26 -18.72 29.68
CA VAL A 138 -6.27 -17.57 30.61
C VAL A 138 -6.28 -16.24 29.85
N LEU A 139 -5.41 -16.08 28.85
CA LEU A 139 -5.37 -14.86 28.03
C LEU A 139 -6.70 -14.64 27.28
N ASN A 140 -7.31 -15.69 26.73
CA ASN A 140 -8.62 -15.62 26.07
C ASN A 140 -9.71 -15.14 27.03
N GLN A 141 -9.81 -15.71 28.23
CA GLN A 141 -10.78 -15.25 29.23
C GLN A 141 -10.58 -13.77 29.61
N GLN A 142 -9.32 -13.33 29.72
CA GLN A 142 -8.98 -11.93 29.99
C GLN A 142 -9.38 -11.00 28.83
N ILE A 143 -9.08 -11.38 27.58
CA ILE A 143 -9.44 -10.62 26.38
C ILE A 143 -10.97 -10.54 26.25
N MET A 144 -11.67 -11.67 26.36
CA MET A 144 -13.14 -11.70 26.36
C MET A 144 -13.72 -10.77 27.44
N SER A 145 -13.11 -10.72 28.62
CA SER A 145 -13.54 -9.83 29.70
C SER A 145 -13.39 -8.35 29.32
N TYR A 146 -12.28 -7.93 28.72
CA TYR A 146 -12.11 -6.56 28.24
C TYR A 146 -13.14 -6.20 27.16
N TRP A 147 -13.33 -7.08 26.17
CA TRP A 147 -14.24 -6.84 25.04
C TRP A 147 -15.70 -6.76 25.50
N THR A 148 -16.14 -7.67 26.36
CA THR A 148 -17.50 -7.67 26.91
C THR A 148 -17.76 -6.49 27.84
N ASN A 149 -16.78 -6.09 28.67
CA ASN A 149 -16.86 -4.87 29.46
C ASN A 149 -17.04 -3.63 28.58
N PHE A 150 -16.23 -3.53 27.52
CA PHE A 150 -16.32 -2.42 26.56
C PHE A 150 -17.66 -2.41 25.83
N ALA A 151 -18.15 -3.56 25.36
CA ALA A 151 -19.45 -3.67 24.69
C ALA A 151 -20.62 -3.26 25.61
N LYS A 152 -20.54 -3.58 26.91
CA LYS A 152 -21.59 -3.24 27.89
C LYS A 152 -21.57 -1.77 28.31
N THR A 153 -20.40 -1.15 28.46
CA THR A 153 -20.27 0.14 29.17
C THR A 153 -19.44 1.21 28.45
N GLY A 154 -18.77 0.86 27.35
CA GLY A 154 -17.76 1.71 26.72
C GLY A 154 -16.46 1.85 27.52
N ASN A 155 -16.28 1.06 28.59
CA ASN A 155 -15.05 1.00 29.38
C ASN A 155 -14.59 -0.47 29.51
N PRO A 156 -13.41 -0.85 29.01
CA PRO A 156 -12.95 -2.25 29.06
C PRO A 156 -12.62 -2.72 30.48
N ASN A 157 -12.55 -1.81 31.46
CA ASN A 157 -12.10 -2.11 32.83
C ASN A 157 -13.24 -2.48 33.81
N SER A 158 -14.50 -2.45 33.38
CA SER A 158 -15.67 -2.61 34.27
C SER A 158 -16.89 -3.10 33.47
N PRO A 159 -17.80 -3.90 34.05
CA PRO A 159 -17.89 -4.29 35.47
C PRO A 159 -17.06 -5.51 35.88
N MET A 160 -16.66 -6.36 34.93
CA MET A 160 -15.93 -7.58 35.27
C MET A 160 -14.47 -7.25 35.59
N LYS A 161 -13.91 -7.99 36.54
CA LYS A 161 -12.51 -7.81 36.96
C LYS A 161 -11.57 -8.17 35.81
N VAL A 162 -10.62 -7.29 35.54
CA VAL A 162 -9.57 -7.46 34.54
C VAL A 162 -8.19 -7.45 35.21
N PRO A 163 -7.17 -8.12 34.64
CA PRO A 163 -5.87 -8.31 35.30
C PRO A 163 -5.08 -7.01 35.46
N VAL A 164 -5.22 -6.09 34.50
CA VAL A 164 -4.55 -4.78 34.51
C VAL A 164 -5.53 -3.73 34.00
N THR A 165 -5.40 -2.49 34.48
CA THR A 165 -6.21 -1.39 33.95
C THR A 165 -5.72 -1.03 32.55
N TRP A 166 -6.57 -1.22 31.54
CA TRP A 166 -6.35 -0.74 30.18
C TRP A 166 -6.55 0.79 30.17
N PRO A 167 -5.47 1.57 29.97
CA PRO A 167 -5.53 3.02 30.00
C PRO A 167 -6.34 3.56 28.82
N LYS A 168 -7.08 4.65 29.07
CA LYS A 168 -7.71 5.42 28.00
C LYS A 168 -6.62 6.04 27.12
N TYR A 169 -6.67 5.76 25.82
CA TYR A 169 -5.76 6.32 24.84
C TYR A 169 -5.97 7.84 24.73
N ASN A 170 -4.85 8.55 24.61
CA ASN A 170 -4.82 9.96 24.28
C ASN A 170 -3.50 10.27 23.56
N LYS A 171 -3.52 11.29 22.71
CA LYS A 171 -2.36 11.68 21.90
C LYS A 171 -1.11 12.07 22.69
N ARG A 172 -1.27 12.51 23.95
CA ARG A 172 -0.14 12.99 24.77
C ARG A 172 0.63 11.84 25.40
N THR A 173 -0.05 10.87 26.01
CA THR A 173 0.60 9.73 26.65
C THR A 173 0.81 8.58 25.69
N SER A 174 0.01 8.50 24.62
CA SER A 174 0.02 7.44 23.60
C SER A 174 0.11 6.04 24.20
N GLN A 175 -0.61 5.83 25.31
CA GLN A 175 -0.60 4.58 26.04
C GLN A 175 -1.47 3.54 25.37
N TYR A 176 -0.96 2.32 25.28
CA TYR A 176 -1.69 1.16 24.76
C TYR A 176 -1.42 -0.07 25.63
N LEU A 177 -2.33 -1.04 25.54
CA LEU A 177 -2.18 -2.34 26.19
C LEU A 177 -1.55 -3.33 25.20
N GLN A 178 -0.37 -3.85 25.53
CA GLN A 178 0.21 -4.97 24.79
C GLN A 178 -0.47 -6.26 25.24
N LEU A 179 -1.22 -6.91 24.34
CA LEU A 179 -1.88 -8.17 24.61
C LEU A 179 -0.91 -9.33 24.35
N ASP A 180 -0.51 -9.96 25.45
CA ASP A 180 0.36 -11.14 25.47
C ASP A 180 0.05 -11.98 26.72
N ILE A 181 0.61 -13.18 26.82
CA ILE A 181 0.56 -13.99 28.03
C ILE A 181 1.09 -13.20 29.24
N ASN A 182 0.61 -13.54 30.43
CA ASN A 182 1.02 -12.90 31.69
C ASN A 182 0.77 -11.38 31.74
N LEU A 183 -0.46 -10.96 31.40
CA LEU A 183 -0.86 -9.56 31.46
C LEU A 183 -0.61 -8.92 32.83
N SER A 184 0.22 -7.89 32.83
CA SER A 184 0.59 -7.13 34.02
C SER A 184 0.73 -5.64 33.68
N LYS A 185 1.12 -4.82 34.67
CA LYS A 185 1.41 -3.39 34.45
C LYS A 185 2.55 -3.17 33.44
N LEU A 186 3.42 -4.15 33.21
CA LEU A 186 4.53 -4.07 32.24
C LEU A 186 4.04 -4.09 30.78
N ASN A 187 2.82 -4.57 30.55
CA ASN A 187 2.15 -4.57 29.25
C ASN A 187 1.56 -3.20 28.90
N ILE A 188 1.56 -2.24 29.83
CA ILE A 188 1.17 -0.87 29.52
C ILE A 188 2.38 -0.16 28.90
N LYS A 189 2.36 -0.08 27.58
CA LYS A 189 3.39 0.56 26.78
C LYS A 189 2.94 1.95 26.34
N ARG A 190 3.86 2.69 25.74
CA ARG A 190 3.63 4.03 25.19
C ARG A 190 4.20 4.09 23.79
N GLN A 191 3.71 5.04 23.00
CA GLN A 191 4.40 5.46 21.77
C GLN A 191 4.57 4.29 20.76
N LEU A 192 3.46 3.60 20.46
CA LEU A 192 3.44 2.47 19.53
C LEU A 192 4.11 2.82 18.20
N LYS A 193 5.23 2.14 17.90
CA LYS A 193 6.00 2.24 16.64
C LYS A 193 6.16 3.69 16.16
N THR A 194 6.59 4.57 17.06
CA THR A 194 6.52 6.03 16.84
C THR A 194 7.32 6.50 15.64
N GLU A 195 8.49 5.90 15.40
CA GLU A 195 9.35 6.26 14.27
C GLU A 195 8.70 5.85 12.95
N GLU A 196 8.18 4.63 12.86
CA GLU A 196 7.51 4.09 11.68
C GLU A 196 6.19 4.83 11.41
N VAL A 197 5.43 5.14 12.46
CA VAL A 197 4.22 5.96 12.37
C VAL A 197 4.55 7.36 11.85
N ALA A 198 5.62 7.99 12.34
CA ALA A 198 6.05 9.30 11.85
C ALA A 198 6.55 9.24 10.40
N PHE A 199 7.26 8.17 10.04
CA PHE A 199 7.71 7.90 8.68
C PHE A 199 6.52 7.84 7.71
N TRP A 200 5.54 6.98 7.98
CA TRP A 200 4.37 6.79 7.11
C TRP A 200 3.40 7.97 7.13
N ASN A 201 3.09 8.54 8.29
CA ASN A 201 2.08 9.60 8.40
C ASN A 201 2.62 11.01 8.11
N GLN A 202 3.94 11.22 8.15
CA GLN A 202 4.54 12.56 7.97
C GLN A 202 5.64 12.59 6.92
N HIS A 203 6.61 11.67 6.93
CA HIS A 203 7.75 11.74 6.01
C HIS A 203 7.33 11.42 4.58
N ILE A 204 6.66 10.28 4.36
CA ILE A 204 6.22 9.86 3.02
C ILE A 204 5.27 10.88 2.37
N PRO A 205 4.21 11.39 3.03
CA PRO A 205 3.37 12.44 2.45
C PRO A 205 4.13 13.73 2.13
N ARG A 206 5.16 14.08 2.90
CA ARG A 206 6.01 15.25 2.61
C ARG A 206 6.89 15.01 1.39
N LEU A 207 7.50 13.83 1.26
CA LEU A 207 8.26 13.45 0.07
C LEU A 207 7.39 13.52 -1.19
N LEU A 208 6.18 12.96 -1.12
CA LEU A 208 5.23 12.99 -2.24
C LEU A 208 4.78 14.41 -2.60
N LYS A 209 4.54 15.29 -1.61
CA LYS A 209 4.15 16.69 -1.84
C LYS A 209 5.27 17.58 -2.35
N ALA A 210 6.52 17.30 -1.95
CA ALA A 210 7.69 18.00 -2.44
C ALA A 210 7.89 17.79 -3.95
N ASP A 211 7.32 16.72 -4.52
CA ASP A 211 7.29 16.51 -5.96
C ASP A 211 6.14 17.31 -6.62
N PRO A 212 6.44 18.22 -7.56
CA PRO A 212 5.44 19.05 -8.26
C PRO A 212 4.34 18.27 -9.03
N GLN A 213 4.50 16.98 -9.32
CA GLN A 213 3.51 16.20 -10.08
C GLN A 213 2.59 15.29 -9.26
N TYR A 214 2.90 14.94 -8.00
CA TYR A 214 1.94 14.17 -7.16
C TYR A 214 0.69 15.00 -6.84
N SER A 215 0.87 16.31 -6.66
CA SER A 215 -0.23 17.28 -6.52
C SER A 215 -1.16 17.33 -7.75
N ARG A 216 -0.66 17.03 -8.96
CA ARG A 216 -1.46 16.97 -10.20
C ARG A 216 -2.07 15.58 -10.45
N ALA A 217 -1.37 14.50 -10.10
CA ALA A 217 -1.87 13.14 -10.22
C ALA A 217 -3.04 12.87 -9.26
N LEU A 218 -2.97 13.35 -8.01
CA LEU A 218 -4.08 13.29 -7.05
C LEU A 218 -5.30 14.07 -7.53
N LEU A 219 -5.10 15.22 -8.20
CA LEU A 219 -6.19 16.00 -8.80
C LEU A 219 -6.84 15.28 -9.98
N MET A 220 -6.12 14.43 -10.72
CA MET A 220 -6.68 13.65 -11.83
C MET A 220 -7.44 12.41 -11.36
N THR A 221 -7.02 11.76 -10.26
CA THR A 221 -7.73 10.59 -9.69
C THR A 221 -8.90 10.98 -8.78
N ALA A 222 -8.93 12.23 -8.29
CA ALA A 222 -10.03 12.76 -7.48
C ALA A 222 -11.18 13.39 -8.30
N GLN A 223 -11.09 13.44 -9.64
CA GLN A 223 -12.23 13.86 -10.46
C GLN A 223 -13.16 12.68 -10.73
N PRO A 224 -14.48 12.83 -10.50
CA PRO A 224 -15.42 11.78 -10.83
C PRO A 224 -15.40 11.54 -12.35
N ALA A 225 -15.42 10.25 -12.74
CA ALA A 225 -15.17 9.75 -14.10
C ALA A 225 -16.01 10.39 -15.23
N TRP A 226 -17.08 11.12 -14.91
CA TRP A 226 -17.93 11.83 -15.87
C TRP A 226 -17.35 13.16 -16.40
N LEU A 227 -16.30 13.71 -15.77
CA LEU A 227 -15.63 14.94 -16.25
C LEU A 227 -14.66 14.70 -17.41
N ILE A 228 -14.14 13.47 -17.55
CA ILE A 228 -13.15 13.11 -18.59
C ILE A 228 -13.79 13.05 -19.98
N GLY A 229 -15.12 12.92 -20.08
CA GLY A 229 -15.85 12.79 -21.35
C GLY A 229 -16.15 14.09 -22.11
N ARG A 230 -15.80 15.28 -21.61
CA ARG A 230 -16.26 16.56 -22.20
C ARG A 230 -15.21 17.40 -22.95
N THR A 231 -13.96 16.97 -23.05
CA THR A 231 -12.92 17.76 -23.76
C THR A 231 -12.55 17.21 -25.14
N TRP A 232 -13.14 16.09 -25.58
CA TRP A 232 -12.97 15.59 -26.95
C TRP A 232 -14.09 16.13 -27.87
N LYS A 233 -14.05 17.44 -28.17
CA LYS A 233 -14.77 17.98 -29.34
C LYS A 233 -13.77 18.12 -30.48
N GLY A 234 -13.73 17.11 -31.34
CA GLY A 234 -13.00 17.17 -32.62
C GLY A 234 -13.48 18.36 -33.44
N ARG A 235 -12.54 19.10 -34.04
CA ARG A 235 -12.88 20.16 -35.00
C ARG A 235 -13.30 19.53 -36.34
N PRO A 236 -14.26 20.11 -37.08
CA PRO A 236 -14.67 19.56 -38.37
C PRO A 236 -13.62 19.84 -39.44
N VAL A 237 -13.33 18.82 -40.25
CA VAL A 237 -12.51 18.92 -41.46
C VAL A 237 -13.39 19.47 -42.58
N THR A 238 -13.11 20.67 -43.07
CA THR A 238 -13.70 21.19 -44.31
C THR A 238 -12.94 20.58 -45.49
N GLY A 239 -13.55 19.62 -46.18
CA GLY A 239 -13.01 19.03 -47.41
C GLY A 239 -13.24 19.93 -48.61
N THR A 240 -12.17 20.26 -49.33
CA THR A 240 -12.26 20.72 -50.71
C THR A 240 -12.27 19.52 -51.66
N ARG A 241 -13.27 19.56 -52.54
CA ARG A 241 -13.70 18.58 -53.51
C ARG A 241 -12.74 18.54 -54.70
N GLU A 242 -12.19 17.38 -55.04
CA GLU A 242 -11.72 17.10 -56.40
C GLU A 242 -12.36 15.82 -56.91
N SER A 243 -12.99 15.97 -58.07
CA SER A 243 -13.90 15.05 -58.72
C SER A 243 -13.16 14.03 -59.57
N SER A 244 -13.54 12.76 -59.35
CA SER A 244 -13.60 11.64 -60.30
C SER A 244 -13.33 11.97 -61.77
N HIS A 245 -12.37 11.27 -62.39
CA HIS A 245 -12.42 10.91 -63.81
C HIS A 245 -11.99 9.45 -64.03
N SER A 246 -12.79 8.81 -64.86
CA SER A 246 -12.97 7.38 -65.10
C SER A 246 -11.94 6.83 -66.08
N ALA A 247 -11.57 5.57 -65.93
CA ALA A 247 -10.85 4.80 -66.95
C ALA A 247 -11.78 4.45 -68.14
N PRO A 248 -11.24 4.33 -69.37
CA PRO A 248 -11.86 3.55 -70.43
C PRO A 248 -11.11 2.24 -70.71
N VAL A 249 -11.84 1.30 -71.33
CA VAL A 249 -11.52 -0.12 -71.55
C VAL A 249 -11.31 -0.41 -73.05
N ASN A 250 -10.28 -1.23 -73.36
CA ASN A 250 -10.02 -2.15 -74.51
C ASN A 250 -9.86 -1.63 -75.97
N PRO A 251 -9.37 -2.43 -76.96
CA PRO A 251 -9.06 -3.89 -77.00
C PRO A 251 -7.73 -4.34 -77.66
N GLU A 252 -7.50 -5.66 -77.60
CA GLU A 252 -6.67 -6.60 -78.41
C GLU A 252 -5.89 -6.11 -79.66
N SER A 253 -4.65 -6.61 -79.82
CA SER A 253 -4.24 -7.40 -81.01
C SER A 253 -2.85 -8.04 -80.84
N SER A 254 -2.76 -9.30 -81.25
CA SER A 254 -1.61 -10.17 -81.40
C SER A 254 -0.55 -9.66 -82.40
N GLN A 255 0.74 -10.01 -82.21
CA GLN A 255 1.55 -10.80 -83.18
C GLN A 255 3.05 -10.91 -82.79
N SER A 256 3.49 -12.17 -82.85
CA SER A 256 4.78 -12.78 -83.22
C SER A 256 6.05 -11.96 -83.56
N HIS A 257 7.17 -12.53 -83.07
CA HIS A 257 8.48 -12.77 -83.71
C HIS A 257 9.48 -11.65 -84.02
N ASN A 258 10.66 -11.84 -83.38
CA ASN A 258 12.05 -11.78 -83.87
C ASN A 258 12.58 -10.52 -84.58
N GLY A 259 13.57 -9.93 -83.90
CA GLY A 259 14.79 -9.36 -84.47
C GLY A 259 15.93 -9.66 -83.51
#